data_AF-A0A354TKM4-F1
#
_entry.id   AF-A0A354TKM4-F1
#
_cell.length_a   1.000
_cell.length_b   1.000
_cell.length_c   1.000
_cell.angle_alpha   90.00
_cell.angle_beta   90.00
_cell.angle_gamma   90.00
#
_symmetry.space_group_name_H-M   'P 1'
#
loop_
_entity.id
_entity.type
_entity.pdbx_description
1 polymer ?
#
loop_
_entity_poly.entity_id
_entity_poly.type
_entity_poly.pdbx_seq_one_letter_code
_entity_poly.pdbx_strand_id
1 'polypeptide(L)' 'YELAFRMQAEVPKVMDLTKETEATKALYGIGDGESDTFGKQCLMARKFVEAGVRFIE' A
#
# COMPACT_ATOMS: atom_id res chain seq x y z
N TYR A 1 -10.99 2.63 22.28
CA TYR A 1 -9.65 3.23 22.43
C TYR A 1 -8.50 2.28 22.05
N GLU A 2 -8.56 0.96 22.30
CA GLU A 2 -7.52 0.03 21.84
C GLU A 2 -7.48 -0.21 20.32
N LEU A 3 -8.63 -0.21 19.64
CA LEU A 3 -8.71 -0.51 18.20
C LEU A 3 -8.01 0.55 17.33
N ALA A 4 -8.20 1.83 17.66
CA ALA A 4 -7.54 2.95 16.98
C ALA A 4 -6.01 2.92 17.19
N PHE A 5 -5.55 2.47 18.36
CA PHE A 5 -4.12 2.33 18.65
C PHE A 5 -3.47 1.17 17.87
N ARG A 6 -4.19 0.04 17.72
CA ARG A 6 -3.73 -1.07 16.85
C ARG A 6 -3.69 -0.66 15.37
N MET A 7 -4.62 0.16 14.89
CA MET A 7 -4.52 0.77 13.56
C MET A 7 -3.27 1.64 13.45
N GLN A 8 -3.00 2.54 14.41
CA GLN A 8 -1.83 3.42 14.37
C GLN A 8 -0.49 2.67 14.35
N ALA A 9 -0.42 1.48 14.94
CA ALA A 9 0.80 0.66 14.96
C ALA A 9 1.01 -0.17 13.67
N GLU A 10 -0.07 -0.58 13.00
CA GLU A 10 0.01 -1.38 11.76
C GLU A 10 0.11 -0.50 10.51
N VAL A 11 -0.47 0.71 10.54
CA VAL A 11 -0.43 1.68 9.43
C VAL A 11 0.98 1.94 8.87
N PRO A 12 2.04 2.17 9.67
CA PRO A 12 3.38 2.45 9.14
C PRO A 12 3.99 1.29 8.35
N LYS A 13 3.62 0.04 8.69
CA LYS A 13 4.16 -1.16 8.03
C LYS A 13 3.53 -1.38 6.65
N VAL A 14 2.24 -1.06 6.49
CA VAL A 14 1.54 -1.17 5.20
C VAL A 14 1.79 0.00 4.26
N MET A 15 2.16 1.18 4.78
CA MET A 15 2.53 2.34 3.96
C MET A 15 3.97 2.27 3.41
N ASP A 16 4.77 1.28 3.82
CA ASP A 16 6.13 1.12 3.34
C ASP A 16 6.17 0.41 1.97
N LEU A 17 6.15 1.22 0.91
CA LEU A 17 6.32 0.78 -0.49
C LEU A 17 7.80 0.68 -0.89
N THR A 18 8.74 1.10 -0.02
CA THR A 18 10.18 1.10 -0.35
C THR A 18 10.78 -0.30 -0.41
N LYS A 19 10.16 -1.26 0.31
CA LYS A 19 10.54 -2.68 0.33
C LYS A 19 10.01 -3.49 -0.85
N GLU A 20 9.21 -2.89 -1.72
CA GLU A 20 8.67 -3.58 -2.89
C GLU A 20 9.71 -3.74 -3.98
N THR A 21 9.68 -4.90 -4.64
CA THR A 21 10.63 -5.21 -5.71
C THR A 21 10.38 -4.35 -6.94
N GLU A 22 11.43 -4.09 -7.71
CA GLU A 22 11.32 -3.36 -8.99
C GLU A 22 10.39 -4.08 -9.98
N ALA A 23 10.33 -5.42 -9.93
CA ALA A 23 9.39 -6.21 -10.73
C ALA A 23 7.93 -5.91 -10.34
N THR A 24 7.63 -5.80 -9.04
CA THR A 24 6.30 -5.39 -8.57
C THR A 24 5.98 -3.97 -9.03
N LYS A 25 6.92 -3.02 -8.86
CA LYS A 25 6.73 -1.63 -9.28
C LYS A 25 6.43 -1.53 -10.78
N ALA A 26 7.17 -2.26 -11.61
CA ALA A 26 6.94 -2.34 -13.05
C ALA A 26 5.56 -2.93 -13.40
N LEU A 27 5.11 -3.98 -12.70
CA LEU A 27 3.78 -4.56 -12.89
C LEU A 27 2.64 -3.58 -12.62
N TYR A 28 2.84 -2.68 -11.66
CA TYR A 28 1.87 -1.64 -11.31
C TYR A 28 2.09 -0.32 -12.08
N GLY A 29 3.06 -0.25 -12.99
CA GLY A 29 3.37 0.99 -13.75
C GLY A 29 3.92 2.12 -12.87
N ILE A 30 4.53 1.77 -11.72
CA ILE A 30 5.20 2.69 -10.81
C ILE A 30 6.55 3.07 -11.44
N GLY A 31 6.76 4.36 -11.67
CA GLY A 31 7.91 4.91 -12.39
C GLY A 31 7.59 5.48 -13.77
N ASP A 32 6.40 5.21 -14.32
CA ASP A 32 5.93 5.77 -15.60
C ASP A 32 4.95 6.91 -15.28
N GLY A 33 5.33 8.15 -15.58
CA GLY A 33 4.82 9.36 -14.90
C GLY A 33 3.30 9.53 -14.81
N GLU A 34 2.53 9.02 -15.78
CA GLU A 34 1.06 9.07 -15.76
C GLU A 34 0.43 7.95 -14.92
N SER A 35 1.01 6.75 -14.91
CA SER A 35 0.51 5.61 -14.12
C SER A 35 1.12 5.51 -12.73
N ASP A 36 2.18 6.26 -12.43
CA ASP A 36 2.93 6.14 -11.18
C ASP A 36 2.06 6.36 -9.93
N THR A 37 1.24 7.41 -9.96
CA THR A 37 0.35 7.75 -8.84
C THR A 37 -0.71 6.67 -8.63
N PHE A 38 -1.33 6.21 -9.72
CA PHE A 38 -2.38 5.20 -9.68
C PHE A 38 -1.83 3.82 -9.30
N GLY A 39 -0.67 3.45 -9.84
CA GLY A 39 0.06 2.23 -9.53
C GLY A 39 0.42 2.14 -8.05
N LYS A 40 0.90 3.25 -7.47
CA LYS A 40 1.18 3.36 -6.03
C LYS A 40 -0.10 3.16 -5.21
N GLN A 41 -1.22 3.75 -5.61
CA GLN A 41 -2.52 3.56 -4.94
C GLN A 41 -2.98 2.09 -5.00
N CYS A 42 -2.90 1.44 -6.15
CA CYS A 42 -3.26 0.02 -6.29
C CYS A 42 -2.36 -0.91 -5.46
N LEU A 43 -1.06 -0.64 -5.44
CA LEU A 43 -0.10 -1.42 -4.63
C LEU A 43 -0.37 -1.23 -3.13
N MET A 44 -0.73 -0.03 -2.72
CA MET A 44 -1.09 0.29 -1.34
C MET A 44 -2.41 -0.37 -0.94
N ALA A 45 -3.41 -0.40 -1.83
CA ALA A 45 -4.66 -1.12 -1.61
C ALA A 45 -4.42 -2.62 -1.41
N ARG A 46 -3.56 -3.25 -2.23
CA ARG A 46 -3.16 -4.66 -2.02
C ARG A 46 -2.57 -4.88 -0.63
N LYS A 47 -1.67 -4.00 -0.18
CA LYS A 47 -1.07 -4.08 1.16
C LYS A 47 -2.11 -3.95 2.28
N PHE A 48 -3.07 -3.05 2.13
CA PHE A 48 -4.18 -2.95 3.07
C PHE A 48 -5.02 -4.23 3.14
N VAL A 49 -5.30 -4.87 2.00
CA VAL A 49 -5.98 -6.18 1.96
C VAL A 49 -5.14 -7.25 2.68
N GLU A 50 -3.83 -7.31 2.41
CA GLU A 50 -2.92 -8.27 3.07
C GLU A 50 -2.83 -8.05 4.60
N ALA A 51 -2.96 -6.81 5.07
CA ALA A 51 -3.03 -6.47 6.48
C ALA A 51 -4.42 -6.68 7.12
N GLY A 52 -5.40 -7.20 6.36
CA GLY A 52 -6.73 -7.51 6.86
C GLY A 52 -7.67 -6.31 6.97
N VAL A 53 -7.36 -5.20 6.28
CA VAL A 53 -8.26 -4.06 6.16
C VAL A 53 -9.46 -4.47 5.30
N ARG A 54 -10.66 -4.31 5.86
CA ARG A 54 -11.91 -4.77 5.22
C ARG A 54 -12.58 -3.72 4.34
N PHE A 55 -12.12 -2.47 4.40
CA PHE A 55 -12.68 -1.34 3.66
C PHE A 55 -11.57 -0.37 3.24
N ILE A 56 -11.52 -0.07 1.94
CA ILE A 56 -10.54 0.81 1.29
C ILE A 56 -11.36 1.71 0.35
N GLU A 57 -11.30 3.03 0.52
CA GLU A 57 -12.00 4.05 -0.29
C GLU A 57 -11.00 5.06 -0.86
#